data_AF-A0A953Y3E8-F1
#
_entry.id   AF-A0A953Y3E8-F1
#
_cell.length_a   1.000
_cell.length_b   1.000
_cell.length_c   1.000
_cell.angle_alpha   90.00
_cell.angle_beta   90.00
_cell.angle_gamma   90.00
#
_symmetry.space_group_name_H-M   'P 1'
#
loop_
_entity.id
_entity.type
_entity.pdbx_description
1 polymer ?
#
loop_
_entity_poly.entity_id
_entity_poly.type
_entity_poly.pdbx_seq_one_letter_code
_entity_poly.pdbx_strand_id
1 'polypeptide(L)'
;MSKLRNVNELRWRSRGPRLPDTVLDAVTLKIQASLPPTYREYLAQMDGGRLANATFTCEGREWIMEGIYPVAEATDRGAKLQKAGKLPEGIIPIAFLPDINAAERKGPPVVFMDVAGTGQVYIRTNTRARWGEEDSVFVIAKSFGAFLDGLGHPGGELKPQRAKAAKKKTAAKKKTAKKKPAAKKKATKKKSGKKR
;
A
#
# COMPACT_ATOMS: atom_id res chain seq x y z
N MET A 1 -4.81 -24.40 1.83
CA MET A 1 -5.34 -23.28 1.04
C MET A 1 -6.01 -22.31 2.00
N SER A 2 -5.64 -21.02 1.99
CA SER A 2 -6.30 -20.00 2.82
C SER A 2 -7.66 -19.68 2.20
N LYS A 3 -8.76 -19.88 2.92
CA LYS A 3 -10.11 -19.48 2.47
C LYS A 3 -10.38 -18.03 2.87
N LEU A 4 -11.14 -17.29 2.06
CA LEU A 4 -11.67 -16.00 2.46
C LEU A 4 -12.76 -16.19 3.53
N ARG A 5 -12.64 -15.51 4.67
CA ARG A 5 -13.71 -15.44 5.69
C ARG A 5 -14.94 -14.73 5.14
N ASN A 6 -16.10 -15.04 5.73
CA ASN A 6 -17.35 -14.40 5.34
C ASN A 6 -17.25 -12.89 5.55
N VAL A 7 -17.33 -12.12 4.46
CA VAL A 7 -17.18 -10.65 4.46
C VAL A 7 -18.25 -9.97 5.33
N ASN A 8 -19.36 -10.66 5.60
CA ASN A 8 -20.44 -10.18 6.47
C ASN A 8 -20.10 -10.22 7.97
N GLU A 9 -19.03 -10.90 8.37
CA GLU A 9 -18.58 -10.92 9.76
C GLU A 9 -17.87 -9.62 10.16
N LEU A 10 -17.40 -8.84 9.18
CA LEU A 10 -16.90 -7.49 9.40
C LEU A 10 -18.05 -6.50 9.51
N ARG A 11 -17.96 -5.58 10.47
CA ARG A 11 -18.95 -4.51 10.64
C ARG A 11 -18.67 -3.38 9.65
N TRP A 12 -19.46 -3.30 8.59
CA TRP A 12 -19.36 -2.25 7.56
C TRP A 12 -20.30 -1.08 7.86
N ARG A 13 -19.82 0.16 7.67
CA ARG A 13 -20.67 1.35 7.58
C ARG A 13 -21.26 1.52 6.19
N SER A 14 -20.46 1.20 5.17
CA SER A 14 -20.89 1.19 3.78
C SER A 14 -20.15 0.09 3.01
N ARG A 15 -20.80 -0.44 1.99
CA ARG A 15 -20.31 -1.53 1.16
C ARG A 15 -20.31 -1.08 -0.29
N GLY A 16 -19.22 -1.35 -1.01
CA GLY A 16 -19.20 -1.20 -2.45
C GLY A 16 -19.98 -2.31 -3.15
N PRO A 17 -20.26 -2.16 -4.46
CA PRO A 17 -20.93 -3.18 -5.25
C PRO A 17 -20.04 -4.41 -5.40
N ARG A 18 -20.63 -5.59 -5.60
CA ARG A 18 -19.87 -6.75 -6.08
C ARG A 18 -19.42 -6.52 -7.53
N LEU A 19 -18.27 -7.07 -7.90
CA LEU A 19 -17.81 -7.03 -9.29
C LEU A 19 -18.16 -8.35 -10.01
N PRO A 20 -18.77 -8.29 -11.21
CA PRO A 20 -18.95 -9.48 -12.03
C PRO A 20 -17.60 -9.96 -12.58
N ASP A 21 -17.52 -11.24 -12.96
CA ASP A 21 -16.28 -11.86 -13.45
C ASP A 21 -15.65 -11.11 -14.64
N THR A 22 -16.47 -10.56 -15.54
CA THR A 22 -15.99 -9.76 -16.68
C THR A 22 -15.19 -8.52 -16.24
N VAL A 23 -15.57 -7.90 -15.12
CA VAL A 23 -14.83 -6.76 -14.55
C VAL A 23 -13.57 -7.24 -13.83
N LEU A 24 -13.61 -8.38 -13.15
CA LEU A 24 -12.42 -8.97 -12.51
C LEU A 24 -11.34 -9.33 -13.53
N ASP A 25 -11.74 -9.83 -14.70
CA ASP A 25 -10.83 -10.14 -15.79
C ASP A 25 -10.25 -8.86 -16.40
N ALA A 26 -11.05 -7.79 -16.55
CA ALA A 26 -10.55 -6.47 -16.98
C ALA A 26 -9.55 -5.87 -15.97
N VAL A 27 -9.79 -6.04 -14.67
CA VAL A 27 -8.84 -5.61 -13.62
C VAL A 27 -7.53 -6.40 -13.71
N THR A 28 -7.61 -7.72 -13.93
CA THR A 28 -6.44 -8.59 -14.12
C THR A 28 -5.59 -8.13 -15.32
N LEU A 29 -6.23 -7.79 -16.43
CA LEU A 29 -5.57 -7.22 -17.61
C LEU A 29 -4.91 -5.87 -17.31
N LYS A 30 -5.58 -4.99 -16.56
CA LYS A 30 -5.07 -3.66 -16.19
C LYS A 30 -3.84 -3.74 -15.27
N ILE A 31 -3.85 -4.67 -14.32
CA ILE A 31 -2.75 -4.90 -13.38
C ILE A 31 -1.60 -5.69 -14.04
N GLN A 32 -1.87 -6.35 -15.18
CA GLN A 32 -0.96 -7.26 -15.87
C GLN A 32 -0.47 -8.41 -14.95
N ALA A 33 -1.31 -8.82 -14.01
CA ALA A 33 -1.04 -9.92 -13.10
C ALA A 33 -2.32 -10.57 -12.62
N SER A 34 -2.24 -11.86 -12.31
CA SER A 34 -3.37 -12.61 -11.73
C SER A 34 -3.69 -12.10 -10.33
N LEU A 35 -4.94 -11.70 -10.09
CA LEU A 35 -5.39 -11.31 -8.76
C LEU A 35 -5.19 -12.45 -7.75
N PRO A 36 -4.70 -12.18 -6.53
CA PRO A 36 -4.60 -13.18 -5.49
C PRO A 36 -5.98 -13.83 -5.24
N PRO A 37 -6.07 -15.17 -5.04
CA PRO A 37 -7.35 -15.88 -4.97
C PRO A 37 -8.34 -15.29 -3.96
N THR A 38 -7.87 -15.03 -2.72
CA THR A 38 -8.72 -14.45 -1.66
C THR A 38 -9.14 -13.01 -1.95
N TYR A 39 -8.37 -12.27 -2.75
CA TYR A 39 -8.75 -10.92 -3.16
C TYR A 39 -9.76 -10.95 -4.31
N ARG A 40 -9.62 -11.90 -5.25
CA ARG A 40 -10.62 -12.15 -6.29
C ARG A 40 -11.96 -12.56 -5.68
N GLU A 41 -11.95 -13.49 -4.72
CA GLU A 41 -13.14 -13.91 -3.97
C GLU A 41 -13.79 -12.74 -3.22
N TYR A 42 -12.98 -11.82 -2.68
CA TYR A 42 -13.49 -10.63 -2.01
C TYR A 42 -14.20 -9.71 -2.99
N LEU A 43 -13.58 -9.40 -4.13
CA LEU A 43 -14.15 -8.52 -5.15
C LEU A 43 -15.44 -9.10 -5.79
N ALA A 44 -15.56 -10.42 -5.86
CA ALA A 44 -16.79 -11.09 -6.28
C ALA A 44 -17.95 -10.91 -5.27
N GLN A 45 -17.65 -10.56 -4.02
CA GLN A 45 -18.64 -10.27 -2.97
C GLN A 45 -18.84 -8.75 -2.76
N MET A 46 -17.78 -7.94 -2.87
CA MET A 46 -17.77 -6.51 -2.59
C MET A 46 -16.51 -5.83 -3.14
N ASP A 47 -16.66 -4.60 -3.66
CA ASP A 47 -15.56 -3.74 -4.07
C ASP A 47 -15.38 -2.52 -3.16
N GLY A 48 -14.54 -2.67 -2.13
CA GLY A 48 -14.25 -1.60 -1.19
C GLY A 48 -15.41 -1.32 -0.22
N GLY A 49 -15.20 -0.35 0.67
CA GLY A 49 -16.20 0.00 1.68
C GLY A 49 -15.59 0.71 2.89
N ARG A 50 -16.46 1.22 3.77
CA ARG A 50 -16.06 1.83 5.04
C ARG A 50 -16.37 0.86 6.18
N LEU A 51 -15.44 0.72 7.11
CA LEU A 51 -15.61 -0.14 8.27
C LEU A 51 -16.11 0.67 9.47
N ALA A 52 -16.88 0.01 10.33
CA ALA A 52 -17.49 0.64 11.49
C ALA A 52 -16.48 0.89 12.59
N ASN A 53 -15.70 -0.13 12.92
CA ASN A 53 -14.56 -0.13 13.84
C ASN A 53 -13.74 -1.39 13.51
N ALA A 54 -12.66 -1.22 12.75
CA ALA A 54 -11.71 -2.30 12.50
C ALA A 54 -10.35 -1.82 13.02
N THR A 55 -9.80 -2.51 14.02
CA THR A 55 -8.50 -2.18 14.58
C THR A 55 -7.55 -3.35 14.48
N PHE A 56 -6.25 -3.05 14.45
CA PHE A 56 -5.20 -4.06 14.52
C PHE A 56 -3.95 -3.46 15.14
N THR A 57 -3.15 -4.29 15.80
CA THR A 57 -1.90 -3.85 16.43
C THR A 57 -0.72 -4.11 15.52
N CYS A 58 0.13 -3.10 15.31
CA CYS A 58 1.40 -3.23 14.60
C CYS A 58 2.48 -2.39 15.31
N GLU A 59 3.62 -3.02 15.62
CA GLU A 59 4.73 -2.47 16.41
C GLU A 59 4.30 -1.90 17.78
N GLY A 60 3.46 -2.65 18.50
CA GLY A 60 2.96 -2.23 19.82
C GLY A 60 2.01 -1.03 19.77
N ARG A 61 1.54 -0.64 18.58
CA ARG A 61 0.56 0.44 18.39
C ARG A 61 -0.70 -0.09 17.77
N GLU A 62 -1.85 0.32 18.31
CA GLU A 62 -3.14 0.06 17.68
C GLU A 62 -3.36 1.01 16.51
N TRP A 63 -3.82 0.45 15.40
CA TRP A 63 -4.15 1.15 14.18
C TRP A 63 -5.63 0.96 13.91
N ILE A 64 -6.32 2.06 13.64
CA ILE A 64 -7.71 2.04 13.21
C ILE A 64 -7.71 2.03 11.69
N MET A 65 -8.41 1.08 11.09
CA MET A 65 -8.65 1.06 9.66
C MET A 65 -10.03 1.61 9.37
N GLU A 66 -10.07 2.59 8.47
CA GLU A 66 -11.30 3.30 8.14
C GLU A 66 -12.05 2.62 6.98
N GLY A 67 -11.31 2.01 6.04
CA GLY A 67 -11.94 1.31 4.93
C GLY A 67 -10.95 0.72 3.93
N ILE A 68 -11.55 0.05 2.95
CA ILE A 68 -10.87 -0.57 1.81
C ILE A 68 -11.21 0.24 0.55
N TYR A 69 -10.20 0.54 -0.26
CA TYR A 69 -10.39 1.23 -1.52
C TYR A 69 -11.13 0.34 -2.53
N PRO A 70 -12.04 0.91 -3.35
CA PRO A 70 -12.48 0.24 -4.56
C PRO A 70 -11.28 -0.11 -5.45
N VAL A 71 -11.32 -1.25 -6.15
CA VAL A 71 -10.19 -1.77 -6.91
C VAL A 71 -9.76 -0.84 -8.05
N ALA A 72 -10.71 -0.12 -8.66
CA ALA A 72 -10.40 0.89 -9.67
C ALA A 72 -9.54 2.02 -9.07
N GLU A 73 -9.89 2.50 -7.88
CA GLU A 73 -9.15 3.54 -7.18
C GLU A 73 -7.79 3.03 -6.69
N ALA A 74 -7.76 1.81 -6.13
CA ALA A 74 -6.54 1.14 -5.69
C ALA A 74 -5.53 1.01 -6.83
N THR A 75 -5.98 0.54 -7.99
CA THR A 75 -5.13 0.38 -9.18
C THR A 75 -4.65 1.71 -9.75
N ASP A 76 -5.51 2.72 -9.83
CA ASP A 76 -5.12 4.05 -10.32
C ASP A 76 -4.11 4.74 -9.41
N ARG A 77 -4.31 4.64 -8.09
CA ARG A 77 -3.36 5.16 -7.10
C ARG A 77 -2.04 4.40 -7.16
N GLY A 78 -2.09 3.07 -7.28
CA GLY A 78 -0.91 2.21 -7.45
C GLY A 78 -0.09 2.62 -8.68
N ALA A 79 -0.73 2.73 -9.85
CA ALA A 79 -0.09 3.12 -11.10
C ALA A 79 0.55 4.52 -11.02
N LYS A 80 -0.12 5.50 -10.37
CA LYS A 80 0.44 6.84 -10.13
C LYS A 80 1.70 6.78 -9.25
N LEU A 81 1.69 5.97 -8.19
CA LEU A 81 2.84 5.81 -7.29
C LEU A 81 4.00 5.06 -7.94
N GLN A 82 3.72 4.08 -8.79
CA GLN A 82 4.70 3.33 -9.58
C GLN A 82 5.39 4.25 -10.60
N LYS A 83 4.61 5.03 -11.37
CA LYS A 83 5.15 6.04 -12.30
C LYS A 83 6.04 7.08 -11.60
N ALA A 84 5.74 7.40 -10.34
CA ALA A 84 6.55 8.29 -9.52
C ALA A 84 7.78 7.62 -8.87
N GLY A 85 8.01 6.32 -9.10
CA GLY A 85 9.10 5.54 -8.49
C GLY A 85 8.98 5.37 -6.97
N LYS A 86 7.77 5.53 -6.42
CA LYS A 86 7.49 5.47 -4.97
C LYS A 86 6.99 4.11 -4.52
N LEU A 87 6.59 3.25 -5.46
CA LEU A 87 5.99 1.94 -5.22
C LEU A 87 6.52 0.97 -6.29
N PRO A 88 6.85 -0.29 -5.94
CA PRO A 88 7.20 -1.29 -6.93
C PRO A 88 6.01 -1.68 -7.79
N GLU A 89 6.32 -2.23 -8.95
CA GLU A 89 5.35 -2.91 -9.80
C GLU A 89 4.69 -4.06 -9.03
N GLY A 90 3.42 -4.33 -9.33
CA GLY A 90 2.66 -5.39 -8.66
C GLY A 90 2.20 -5.09 -7.23
N ILE A 91 2.54 -3.93 -6.66
CA ILE A 91 2.02 -3.48 -5.36
C ILE A 91 0.95 -2.40 -5.58
N ILE A 92 -0.20 -2.51 -4.90
CA ILE A 92 -1.26 -1.49 -4.92
C ILE A 92 -1.69 -1.11 -3.49
N PRO A 93 -2.11 0.15 -3.24
CA PRO A 93 -2.76 0.51 -1.98
C PRO A 93 -4.16 -0.11 -1.91
N ILE A 94 -4.48 -0.78 -0.81
CA ILE A 94 -5.77 -1.48 -0.63
C ILE A 94 -6.63 -0.90 0.49
N ALA A 95 -6.03 -0.32 1.53
CA ALA A 95 -6.78 0.23 2.65
C ALA A 95 -6.16 1.52 3.18
N PHE A 96 -7.01 2.31 3.80
CA PHE A 96 -6.65 3.60 4.36
C PHE A 96 -7.08 3.71 5.82
N LEU A 97 -6.28 4.47 6.53
CA LEU A 97 -6.35 4.65 7.96
C LEU A 97 -6.47 6.16 8.22
N PRO A 98 -7.21 6.57 9.27
CA PRO A 98 -7.34 7.96 9.61
C PRO A 98 -5.99 8.51 10.09
N ASP A 99 -5.71 9.75 9.73
CA ASP A 99 -4.49 10.43 10.16
C ASP A 99 -4.64 11.02 11.57
N ILE A 100 -4.85 10.14 12.55
CA ILE A 100 -5.09 10.55 13.95
C ILE A 100 -3.90 11.31 14.56
N ASN A 101 -2.72 11.23 13.93
CA ASN A 101 -1.49 11.92 14.35
C ASN A 101 -0.84 12.69 13.19
N ALA A 102 -1.64 13.29 12.30
CA ALA A 102 -1.18 14.02 11.10
C ALA A 102 -0.12 15.10 11.38
N ALA A 103 -0.14 15.68 12.58
CA ALA A 103 0.80 16.71 13.00
C ALA A 103 2.21 16.15 13.28
N GLU A 104 2.30 14.94 13.84
CA GLU A 104 3.57 14.29 14.16
C GLU A 104 4.09 13.45 12.99
N ARG A 105 3.17 12.94 12.16
CA ARG A 105 3.47 12.02 11.08
C ARG A 105 3.51 12.77 9.76
N LYS A 106 4.48 12.40 8.93
CA LYS A 106 4.68 13.00 7.60
C LYS A 106 3.61 12.53 6.58
N GLY A 107 2.37 12.27 7.02
CA GLY A 107 1.19 11.84 6.27
C GLY A 107 0.56 10.53 6.78
N PRO A 108 -0.69 10.20 6.40
CA PRO A 108 -1.43 9.07 6.93
C PRO A 108 -0.81 7.72 6.54
N PRO A 109 -0.76 6.73 7.43
CA PRO A 109 -0.35 5.37 7.07
C PRO A 109 -1.28 4.81 5.98
N VAL A 110 -0.72 3.96 5.11
CA VAL A 110 -1.48 3.30 4.02
C VAL A 110 -1.12 1.83 4.00
N VAL A 111 -2.13 0.98 3.78
CA VAL A 111 -1.95 -0.46 3.63
C VAL A 111 -1.91 -0.81 2.15
N PHE A 112 -0.94 -1.64 1.79
CA PHE A 112 -0.65 -2.07 0.44
C PHE A 112 -0.73 -3.59 0.32
N MET A 113 -0.91 -4.09 -0.89
CA MET A 113 -0.92 -5.51 -1.18
C MET A 113 -0.10 -5.81 -2.42
N ASP A 114 0.63 -6.92 -2.37
CA ASP A 114 1.23 -7.55 -3.54
C ASP A 114 0.18 -8.33 -4.33
N VAL A 115 -0.27 -7.73 -5.43
CA VAL A 115 -1.21 -8.33 -6.38
C VAL A 115 -0.52 -9.14 -7.48
N ALA A 116 0.80 -8.98 -7.68
CA ALA A 116 1.53 -9.74 -8.68
C ALA A 116 2.09 -11.07 -8.15
N GLY A 117 2.24 -11.19 -6.83
CA GLY A 117 2.77 -12.38 -6.17
C GLY A 117 1.78 -13.04 -5.23
N THR A 118 2.09 -13.02 -3.93
CA THR A 118 1.47 -13.93 -2.94
C THR A 118 0.17 -13.40 -2.31
N GLY A 119 -0.25 -12.17 -2.64
CA GLY A 119 -1.32 -11.49 -1.90
C GLY A 119 -0.88 -10.95 -0.55
N GLN A 120 0.44 -10.85 -0.32
CA GLN A 120 1.00 -10.37 0.94
C GLN A 120 0.61 -8.90 1.19
N VAL A 121 0.25 -8.61 2.43
CA VAL A 121 -0.24 -7.29 2.84
C VAL A 121 0.79 -6.58 3.69
N TYR A 122 1.01 -5.31 3.38
CA TYR A 122 2.00 -4.44 4.00
C TYR A 122 1.33 -3.20 4.59
N ILE A 123 1.83 -2.69 5.70
CA ILE A 123 1.54 -1.32 6.15
C ILE A 123 2.77 -0.45 5.92
N ARG A 124 2.57 0.74 5.36
CA ARG A 124 3.57 1.80 5.37
C ARG A 124 3.18 2.84 6.40
N THR A 125 3.95 2.94 7.48
CA THR A 125 3.66 3.86 8.61
C THR A 125 4.13 5.29 8.35
N ASN A 126 5.01 5.50 7.37
CA ASN A 126 5.50 6.82 6.96
C ASN A 126 5.41 6.99 5.43
N THR A 127 4.56 7.91 4.96
CA THR A 127 4.30 8.07 3.52
C THR A 127 5.40 8.78 2.73
N ARG A 128 6.32 9.47 3.41
CA ARG A 128 7.49 10.09 2.77
C ARG A 128 8.66 9.13 2.59
N ALA A 129 8.66 8.01 3.32
CA ALA A 129 9.69 6.99 3.20
C ALA A 129 9.64 6.33 1.82
N ARG A 130 10.81 6.04 1.26
CA ARG A 130 10.92 5.28 0.00
C ARG A 130 10.56 3.83 0.26
N TRP A 131 9.98 3.18 -0.76
CA TRP A 131 9.77 1.74 -0.70
C TRP A 131 11.10 1.00 -0.56
N GLY A 132 11.23 0.19 0.50
CA GLY A 132 12.49 -0.49 0.86
C GLY A 132 13.29 0.17 1.98
N GLU A 133 12.84 1.31 2.53
CA GLU A 133 13.31 1.77 3.83
C GLU A 133 12.72 0.85 4.92
N GLU A 134 13.57 -0.04 5.46
CA GLU A 134 13.19 -1.17 6.33
C GLU A 134 12.42 -0.76 7.59
N ASP A 135 12.59 0.48 8.06
CA ASP A 135 11.94 0.99 9.27
C ASP A 135 10.55 1.60 9.01
N SER A 136 10.01 1.49 7.79
CA SER A 136 8.76 2.15 7.42
C SER A 136 7.72 1.26 6.75
N VAL A 137 8.09 0.04 6.33
CA VAL A 137 7.22 -0.91 5.62
C VAL A 137 7.25 -2.26 6.34
N PHE A 138 6.09 -2.69 6.84
CA PHE A 138 5.95 -3.93 7.59
C PHE A 138 4.96 -4.85 6.90
N VAL A 139 5.26 -6.14 6.85
CA VAL A 139 4.30 -7.17 6.45
C VAL A 139 3.34 -7.36 7.61
N ILE A 140 2.04 -7.16 7.39
CA ILE A 140 1.01 -7.36 8.42
C ILE A 140 0.20 -8.64 8.21
N ALA A 141 0.18 -9.20 6.99
CA ALA A 141 -0.44 -10.48 6.71
C ALA A 141 0.22 -11.19 5.53
N LYS A 142 0.17 -12.53 5.53
CA LYS A 142 0.72 -13.37 4.46
C LYS A 142 -0.16 -13.43 3.21
N SER A 143 -1.44 -13.13 3.35
CA SER A 143 -2.43 -13.10 2.27
C SER A 143 -3.50 -12.07 2.60
N PHE A 144 -4.29 -11.68 1.59
CA PHE A 144 -5.45 -10.82 1.80
C PHE A 144 -6.51 -11.46 2.70
N GLY A 145 -6.73 -12.78 2.59
CA GLY A 145 -7.63 -13.50 3.49
C GLY A 145 -7.18 -13.39 4.95
N ALA A 146 -5.90 -13.66 5.24
CA ALA A 146 -5.35 -13.54 6.59
C ALA A 146 -5.41 -12.10 7.13
N PHE A 147 -5.32 -11.10 6.24
CA PHE A 147 -5.51 -9.70 6.62
C PHE A 147 -6.95 -9.44 7.08
N LEU A 148 -7.95 -9.87 6.31
CA LEU A 148 -9.35 -9.72 6.70
C LEU A 148 -9.69 -10.51 7.97
N ASP A 149 -9.12 -11.70 8.15
CA ASP A 149 -9.32 -12.51 9.35
C ASP A 149 -8.86 -11.77 10.61
N GLY A 150 -7.71 -11.11 10.55
CA GLY A 150 -7.17 -10.33 11.67
C GLY A 150 -8.00 -9.11 12.04
N LEU A 151 -8.76 -8.55 11.09
CA LEU A 151 -9.61 -7.37 11.33
C LEU A 151 -10.96 -7.71 11.98
N GLY A 152 -11.44 -8.95 11.83
CA GLY A 152 -12.76 -9.39 12.28
C GLY A 152 -12.79 -9.99 13.70
N HIS A 153 -11.68 -9.94 14.44
CA HIS A 153 -11.63 -10.40 15.83
C HIS A 153 -11.38 -9.23 16.79
N PRO A 154 -12.23 -9.01 17.81
CA PRO A 154 -11.84 -8.17 18.94
C PRO A 154 -10.61 -8.81 19.61
N GLY A 155 -9.43 -8.17 19.50
CA GLY A 155 -8.15 -8.73 19.91
C GLY A 155 -7.38 -9.51 18.83
N GLY A 156 -7.81 -9.45 17.56
CA GLY A 156 -7.09 -10.02 16.42
C GLY A 156 -5.72 -9.36 16.24
N GLU A 157 -4.66 -10.09 16.58
CA GLU A 157 -3.29 -9.58 16.48
C GLU A 157 -2.72 -9.86 15.08
N LEU A 158 -2.77 -8.87 14.18
CA LEU A 158 -1.99 -8.88 12.95
C LEU A 158 -0.52 -8.71 13.31
N LYS A 159 0.18 -9.79 13.66
CA LYS A 159 1.60 -9.76 14.07
C LYS A 159 2.47 -9.26 12.91
N PRO A 160 2.94 -8.00 12.93
CA PRO A 160 3.74 -7.50 11.84
C PRO A 160 5.12 -8.16 11.86
N GLN A 161 5.59 -8.57 10.70
CA GLN A 161 6.99 -8.91 10.50
C GLN A 161 7.60 -7.81 9.64
N ARG A 162 8.79 -7.31 10.02
CA ARG A 162 9.54 -6.39 9.15
C ARG A 162 9.62 -6.99 7.76
N ALA A 163 9.24 -6.22 6.74
CA ALA A 163 9.39 -6.68 5.38
C ALA A 163 10.89 -6.89 5.15
N LYS A 164 11.33 -8.16 5.03
CA LYS A 164 12.72 -8.45 4.66
C LYS A 164 12.95 -7.70 3.35
N ALA A 165 13.92 -6.78 3.33
CA ALA A 165 14.30 -6.14 2.08
C ALA A 165 14.50 -7.25 1.05
N ALA A 166 13.74 -7.18 -0.06
CA ALA A 166 14.01 -8.03 -1.20
C ALA A 166 15.48 -7.78 -1.50
N LYS A 167 16.34 -8.80 -1.27
CA LYS A 167 17.75 -8.73 -1.64
C LYS A 167 17.75 -8.38 -3.12
N LYS A 168 17.97 -7.10 -3.45
CA LYS A 168 18.37 -6.72 -4.80
C LYS A 168 19.59 -7.59 -5.05
N LYS A 169 19.47 -8.56 -5.95
CA LYS A 169 20.65 -9.03 -6.68
C LYS A 169 21.14 -7.80 -7.42
N THR A 170 22.00 -7.02 -6.75
CA THR A 170 22.81 -6.01 -7.40
C THR A 170 23.65 -6.78 -8.39
N ALA A 171 23.21 -6.81 -9.64
CA ALA A 171 24.12 -7.02 -10.75
C ALA A 171 25.21 -5.98 -10.57
N ALA A 172 26.41 -6.44 -10.21
CA ALA A 172 27.58 -5.62 -10.01
C ALA A 172 27.82 -4.84 -11.31
N LYS A 173 27.36 -3.59 -11.34
CA LYS A 173 27.70 -2.67 -12.43
C LYS A 173 29.18 -2.37 -12.25
N LYS A 174 30.01 -3.04 -13.06
CA LYS A 174 31.45 -2.79 -13.21
C LYS A 174 31.70 -1.28 -13.11
N LYS A 175 32.54 -0.88 -12.15
CA LYS A 175 33.09 0.47 -12.04
C LYS A 175 33.81 0.80 -13.35
N THR A 176 33.24 1.69 -14.16
CA THR A 176 34.03 2.50 -15.09
C THR A 176 34.09 3.91 -14.51
N ALA A 177 35.27 4.23 -13.99
CA ALA A 177 35.62 5.57 -13.56
C ALA A 177 35.54 6.50 -14.77
N LYS A 178 34.68 7.52 -14.71
CA LYS A 178 34.77 8.67 -15.61
C LYS A 178 34.99 9.92 -14.76
N LYS A 179 36.16 10.54 -14.99
CA LYS A 179 36.67 11.73 -14.31
C LYS A 179 35.63 12.86 -14.32
N LYS A 180 35.57 13.54 -13.18
CA LYS A 180 34.81 14.77 -12.88
C LYS A 180 35.46 15.97 -13.59
N PRO A 181 34.68 16.91 -14.17
CA PRO A 181 35.13 18.29 -14.25
C PRO A 181 34.54 19.12 -13.10
N ALA A 182 35.36 20.06 -12.64
CA ALA A 182 35.20 20.83 -11.42
C ALA A 182 34.01 21.80 -11.42
N ALA A 183 33.51 22.04 -10.21
CA ALA A 183 32.48 23.01 -9.87
C ALA A 183 32.96 24.46 -10.05
N LYS A 184 32.11 25.33 -10.60
CA LYS A 184 32.15 26.78 -10.34
C LYS A 184 30.99 27.17 -9.43
N LYS A 185 31.34 27.93 -8.40
CA LYS A 185 30.51 28.39 -7.28
C LYS A 185 29.44 29.41 -7.70
N LYS A 186 28.40 29.45 -6.87
CA LYS A 186 27.23 30.35 -6.80
C LYS A 186 27.55 31.85 -6.86
N ALA A 187 26.56 32.63 -7.32
CA ALA A 187 26.19 33.90 -6.68
C ALA A 187 24.65 34.10 -6.73
N THR A 188 24.07 34.30 -5.56
CA THR A 188 22.67 34.67 -5.27
C THR A 188 22.48 36.19 -5.32
N LYS A 189 21.39 36.70 -5.91
CA LYS A 189 20.56 37.74 -5.28
C LYS A 189 19.19 37.87 -5.96
N LYS A 190 18.18 38.10 -5.13
CA LYS A 190 16.74 38.11 -5.39
C LYS A 190 16.20 39.54 -5.21
N LYS A 191 15.22 39.90 -6.05
CA LYS A 191 14.15 40.94 -5.90
C LYS A 191 14.52 42.43 -5.94
N SER A 192 13.82 43.18 -6.81
CA SER A 192 12.58 43.91 -6.48
C SER A 192 11.98 44.58 -7.74
N GLY A 193 10.67 44.55 -7.93
CA GLY A 193 9.98 45.33 -8.98
C GLY A 193 9.48 46.68 -8.46
N LYS A 194 9.11 47.61 -9.36
CA LYS A 194 7.98 48.55 -9.20
C LYS A 194 7.69 49.27 -10.53
N LYS A 195 6.40 49.50 -10.78
CA LYS A 195 5.76 50.26 -11.87
C LYS A 195 6.46 51.58 -12.21
N ARG A 196 6.41 51.95 -13.49
CA ARG A 196 5.90 53.24 -13.95
C ARG A 196 4.93 52.99 -15.09
#